data_AF-R1DUV1-F1
#
_entry.id   AF-R1DUV1-F1
#
_cell.length_a   1.000
_cell.length_b   1.000
_cell.length_c   1.000
_cell.angle_alpha   90.00
_cell.angle_beta   90.00
_cell.angle_gamma   90.00
#
_symmetry.space_group_name_H-M   'P 1'
#
loop_
_entity.id
_entity.type
_entity.pdbx_description
1 polymer ?
#
loop_
_entity_poly.entity_id
_entity_poly.type
_entity_poly.pdbx_seq_one_letter_code
_entity_poly.pdbx_strand_id
1 'polypeptide(L)'
;MPSLHLSPLGFGWQREAKAKGSRMDTVTKEGGALFSACICCINEMDTTDILILCKGAQEFLCIEEKVCLAADTEHFPIGLIKEDGMICKVGLPCCTCGLKVPEVLIKGEGQCLCCKNKASFPFVEEYVAKPVCAICFIALIPNFGICKPFKEVMGAPEMAEMER
;
A
#
# COMPACT_ATOMS: atom_id res chain seq x y z
N MET A 1 -69.89 42.94 -9.50
CA MET A 1 -69.11 41.72 -9.81
C MET A 1 -67.66 42.13 -10.07
N PRO A 2 -66.72 41.93 -9.13
CA PRO A 2 -65.32 42.21 -9.35
C PRO A 2 -64.63 41.01 -10.02
N SER A 3 -63.92 41.27 -11.11
CA SER A 3 -63.07 40.33 -11.83
C SER A 3 -61.84 40.00 -10.98
N LEU A 4 -61.77 38.76 -10.50
CA LEU A 4 -60.62 38.18 -9.81
C LEU A 4 -59.45 38.03 -10.79
N HIS A 5 -58.40 38.81 -10.55
CA HIS A 5 -57.10 38.65 -11.20
C HIS A 5 -56.37 37.51 -10.48
N LEU A 6 -56.31 36.32 -11.07
CA LEU A 6 -55.48 35.22 -10.59
C LEU A 6 -54.02 35.44 -11.00
N SER A 7 -53.14 35.54 -10.01
CA SER A 7 -51.68 35.46 -10.18
C SER A 7 -51.26 33.99 -10.28
N PRO A 8 -50.36 33.60 -11.19
CA PRO A 8 -49.84 32.24 -11.22
C PRO A 8 -48.91 31.96 -10.02
N LEU A 9 -49.15 30.81 -9.40
CA LEU A 9 -48.36 30.19 -8.33
C LEU A 9 -46.89 30.03 -8.73
N GLY A 10 -46.02 30.84 -8.12
CA GLY A 10 -44.57 30.64 -8.14
C GLY A 10 -44.15 29.58 -7.12
N PHE A 11 -44.43 28.31 -7.38
CA PHE A 11 -43.83 27.18 -6.67
C PHE A 11 -42.60 26.69 -7.45
N GLY A 12 -41.50 27.44 -7.32
CA GLY A 12 -40.19 27.04 -7.84
C GLY A 12 -39.59 25.94 -6.98
N TRP A 13 -39.85 24.68 -7.33
CA TRP A 13 -39.21 23.50 -6.74
C TRP A 13 -38.47 22.71 -7.81
N GLN A 14 -37.47 23.32 -8.42
CA GLN A 14 -36.48 22.60 -9.23
C GLN A 14 -35.42 21.99 -8.31
N ARG A 15 -35.68 20.77 -7.84
CA ARG A 15 -34.64 19.89 -7.31
C ARG A 15 -33.87 19.31 -8.49
N GLU A 16 -32.81 19.98 -8.91
CA GLU A 16 -31.78 19.34 -9.73
C GLU A 16 -30.97 18.39 -8.83
N ALA A 17 -31.39 17.12 -8.79
CA ALA A 17 -30.54 16.06 -8.30
C ALA A 17 -29.41 15.84 -9.31
N LYS A 18 -28.35 16.65 -9.20
CA LYS A 18 -27.05 16.32 -9.80
C LYS A 18 -26.51 15.09 -9.08
N ALA A 19 -26.87 13.92 -9.60
CA ALA A 19 -26.11 12.70 -9.36
C ALA A 19 -24.69 12.95 -9.89
N LYS A 20 -23.78 13.38 -9.02
CA LYS A 20 -22.34 13.26 -9.24
C LYS A 20 -22.05 11.76 -9.26
N GLY A 21 -22.21 11.13 -10.41
CA GLY A 21 -21.48 9.90 -10.70
C GLY A 21 -20.02 10.26 -10.60
N SER A 22 -19.38 9.92 -9.49
CA SER A 22 -17.92 9.89 -9.40
C SER A 22 -17.48 8.87 -10.41
N ARG A 23 -17.13 9.36 -11.60
CA ARG A 23 -16.37 8.63 -12.58
C ARG A 23 -15.21 8.01 -11.82
N MET A 24 -15.06 6.69 -11.92
CA MET A 24 -13.93 5.96 -11.37
C MET A 24 -12.72 6.39 -12.22
N ASP A 25 -12.23 7.58 -11.93
CA ASP A 25 -11.15 8.23 -12.65
C ASP A 25 -9.91 7.36 -12.42
N THR A 26 -9.60 6.57 -13.45
CA THR A 26 -8.27 6.06 -13.81
C THR A 26 -7.35 5.78 -12.61
N VAL A 27 -7.20 4.50 -12.26
CA VAL A 27 -5.99 3.99 -11.58
C VAL A 27 -4.80 4.69 -12.22
N THR A 28 -4.19 5.59 -11.46
CA THR A 28 -3.26 6.59 -11.95
C THR A 28 -2.05 5.90 -12.54
N LYS A 29 -1.62 6.37 -13.73
CA LYS A 29 -0.51 5.82 -14.52
C LYS A 29 0.87 5.84 -13.83
N GLU A 30 0.97 6.23 -12.56
CA GLU A 30 2.24 6.50 -11.87
C GLU A 30 2.34 5.87 -10.46
N GLY A 31 1.51 4.87 -10.15
CA GLY A 31 1.65 4.11 -8.91
C GLY A 31 0.63 2.98 -8.76
N GLY A 32 1.03 1.92 -8.05
CA GLY A 32 0.14 0.80 -7.72
C GLY A 32 -1.05 1.22 -6.85
N ALA A 33 -2.17 0.51 -7.02
CA ALA A 33 -3.36 0.70 -6.19
C ALA A 33 -3.22 -0.11 -4.89
N LEU A 34 -3.53 0.51 -3.75
CA LEU A 34 -3.54 -0.19 -2.47
C LEU A 34 -4.59 -1.32 -2.51
N PHE A 35 -4.19 -2.58 -2.34
CA PHE A 35 -5.10 -3.73 -2.37
C PHE A 35 -5.55 -4.12 -0.97
N SER A 36 -4.59 -4.30 -0.06
CA SER A 36 -4.83 -4.71 1.32
C SER A 36 -3.73 -4.17 2.22
N ALA A 37 -4.07 -3.77 3.44
CA ALA A 37 -3.10 -3.33 4.43
C ALA A 37 -3.58 -3.60 5.85
N CYS A 38 -2.65 -3.92 6.73
CA CYS A 38 -2.89 -4.13 8.15
C CYS A 38 -1.72 -3.57 8.97
N ILE A 39 -1.96 -2.43 9.62
CA ILE A 39 -1.04 -1.71 10.52
C ILE A 39 0.29 -1.39 9.83
N CYS A 40 1.25 -2.30 9.90
CA CYS A 40 2.61 -2.13 9.38
C CYS A 40 2.86 -2.89 8.07
N CYS A 41 1.89 -3.67 7.57
CA CYS A 41 2.02 -4.48 6.36
C CYS A 41 1.09 -3.95 5.27
N ILE A 42 1.60 -3.78 4.07
CA ILE A 42 0.89 -3.17 2.95
C ILE A 42 1.12 -3.99 1.70
N ASN A 43 0.04 -4.27 0.98
CA ASN A 43 0.02 -4.95 -0.30
C ASN A 43 -0.62 -4.00 -1.32
N GLU A 44 0.15 -3.62 -2.33
CA GLU A 44 -0.29 -2.82 -3.46
C GLU A 44 -0.24 -3.65 -4.76
N MET A 45 -1.07 -3.26 -5.72
CA MET A 45 -1.12 -3.86 -7.04
C MET A 45 -0.67 -2.85 -8.08
N ASP A 46 0.50 -3.10 -8.66
CA ASP A 46 1.08 -2.31 -9.74
C ASP A 46 1.04 -3.11 -11.04
N THR A 47 0.19 -2.67 -11.97
CA THR A 47 0.03 -3.31 -13.28
C THR A 47 1.03 -2.79 -14.32
N THR A 48 1.81 -1.76 -13.99
CA THR A 48 2.81 -1.17 -14.88
C THR A 48 4.18 -1.85 -14.74
N ASP A 49 4.46 -2.42 -13.57
CA ASP A 49 5.71 -3.10 -13.24
C ASP A 49 5.42 -4.55 -12.84
N ILE A 50 5.35 -5.43 -13.84
CA ILE A 50 5.07 -6.86 -13.66
C ILE A 50 6.40 -7.61 -13.62
N LEU A 51 6.72 -8.17 -12.45
CA LEU A 51 7.89 -9.02 -12.29
C LEU A 51 7.54 -10.48 -12.60
N ILE A 52 8.28 -11.12 -13.50
CA ILE A 52 8.16 -12.57 -13.69
C ILE A 52 8.83 -13.26 -12.50
N LEU A 53 8.06 -14.10 -11.78
CA LEU A 53 8.41 -14.76 -10.51
C LEU A 53 8.37 -13.82 -9.31
N CYS A 54 9.36 -13.87 -8.41
CA CYS A 54 9.38 -13.04 -7.20
C CYS A 54 10.79 -12.56 -6.84
N LYS A 55 10.83 -11.37 -6.24
CA LYS A 55 12.02 -10.82 -5.59
C LYS A 55 11.59 -10.20 -4.27
N GLY A 56 12.46 -10.23 -3.27
CA GLY A 56 12.17 -9.56 -2.02
C GLY A 56 13.30 -9.67 -1.02
N ALA A 57 13.29 -8.77 -0.06
CA ALA A 57 14.16 -8.78 1.09
C ALA A 57 13.32 -8.44 2.31
N GLN A 58 13.42 -9.25 3.36
CA GLN A 58 12.72 -9.01 4.60
C GLN A 58 13.61 -9.36 5.79
N GLU A 59 13.49 -8.54 6.83
CA GLU A 59 13.97 -8.78 8.18
C GLU A 59 12.73 -8.95 9.06
N PHE A 60 12.64 -10.08 9.73
CA PHE A 60 11.59 -10.38 10.70
C PHE A 60 12.24 -10.87 11.98
N LEU A 61 12.26 -10.01 12.99
CA LEU A 61 12.97 -10.24 14.25
C LEU A 61 14.44 -10.61 13.99
N CYS A 62 14.82 -11.85 14.31
CA CYS A 62 16.18 -12.34 14.20
C CYS A 62 16.50 -12.88 12.80
N ILE A 63 15.53 -12.90 11.88
CA ILE A 63 15.65 -13.59 10.58
C ILE A 63 15.75 -12.55 9.46
N GLU A 64 16.78 -12.64 8.64
CA GLU A 64 16.90 -11.91 7.37
C GLU A 64 16.70 -12.90 6.22
N GLU A 65 15.72 -12.67 5.37
CA GLU A 65 15.48 -13.46 4.17
C GLU A 65 15.60 -12.59 2.93
N LYS A 66 16.25 -13.12 1.88
CA LYS A 66 16.25 -12.53 0.55
C LYS A 66 15.88 -13.59 -0.47
N VAL A 67 15.09 -13.22 -1.46
CA VAL A 67 14.65 -14.10 -2.54
C VAL A 67 14.88 -13.38 -3.87
N CYS A 68 15.48 -14.07 -4.83
CA CYS A 68 15.71 -13.59 -6.18
C CYS A 68 15.36 -14.71 -7.17
N LEU A 69 14.06 -14.93 -7.36
CA LEU A 69 13.58 -15.80 -8.44
C LEU A 69 13.39 -15.04 -9.75
N ALA A 70 13.72 -13.75 -9.82
CA ALA A 70 13.61 -12.99 -11.05
C ALA A 70 14.62 -13.48 -12.11
N ALA A 71 14.19 -13.56 -13.37
CA ALA A 71 14.98 -14.14 -14.46
C ALA A 71 16.32 -13.41 -14.74
N ASP A 72 16.39 -12.12 -14.40
CA ASP A 72 17.55 -11.25 -14.68
C ASP A 72 18.38 -10.94 -13.43
N THR A 73 18.21 -11.69 -12.33
CA THR A 73 18.97 -11.46 -11.09
C THR A 73 20.11 -12.45 -10.90
N GLU A 74 21.24 -11.94 -10.39
CA GLU A 74 22.38 -12.77 -10.03
C GLU A 74 21.98 -13.78 -8.94
N HIS A 75 22.46 -15.02 -9.08
CA HIS A 75 22.23 -16.05 -8.09
C HIS A 75 22.96 -15.74 -6.79
N PHE A 76 22.32 -16.06 -5.66
CA PHE A 76 22.96 -15.93 -4.37
C PHE A 76 24.08 -16.98 -4.17
N PRO A 77 25.10 -16.66 -3.36
CA PRO A 77 26.15 -17.62 -3.02
C PRO A 77 25.56 -18.82 -2.28
N ILE A 78 25.99 -20.02 -2.68
CA ILE A 78 25.49 -21.27 -2.11
C ILE A 78 26.34 -21.67 -0.90
N GLY A 79 25.68 -22.09 0.17
CA GLY A 79 26.32 -22.62 1.37
C GLY A 79 26.32 -21.65 2.55
N LEU A 80 27.29 -21.81 3.45
CA LEU A 80 27.41 -21.00 4.65
C LEU A 80 28.13 -19.68 4.33
N ILE A 81 27.40 -18.58 4.36
CA ILE A 81 27.87 -17.22 4.10
C ILE A 81 28.29 -16.62 5.45
N LYS A 82 29.56 -16.20 5.56
CA LYS A 82 30.07 -15.50 6.74
C LYS A 82 30.01 -14.00 6.47
N GLU A 83 29.15 -13.33 7.21
CA GLU A 83 28.91 -11.89 7.11
C GLU A 83 28.98 -11.28 8.52
N ASP A 84 29.65 -10.14 8.66
CA ASP A 84 29.83 -9.50 9.96
C ASP A 84 28.47 -9.04 10.53
N GLY A 85 28.19 -9.38 11.79
CA GLY A 85 26.90 -9.10 12.44
C GLY A 85 25.83 -10.18 12.25
N MET A 86 26.08 -11.18 11.41
CA MET A 86 25.24 -12.37 11.29
C MET A 86 25.75 -13.50 12.19
N ILE A 87 24.85 -14.14 12.93
CA ILE A 87 25.12 -15.38 13.68
C ILE A 87 25.39 -16.53 12.70
N CYS A 88 24.55 -16.65 11.67
CA CYS A 88 24.64 -17.67 10.63
C CYS A 88 23.86 -17.21 9.41
N LYS A 89 24.39 -17.38 8.21
CA LYS A 89 23.66 -17.11 6.97
C LYS A 89 23.84 -18.27 6.00
N VAL A 90 22.74 -18.82 5.53
CA VAL A 90 22.71 -19.94 4.58
C VAL A 90 22.11 -19.44 3.28
N GLY A 91 22.82 -19.67 2.18
CA GLY A 91 22.37 -19.33 0.85
C GLY A 91 22.06 -20.57 0.02
N LEU A 92 20.96 -20.48 -0.72
CA LEU A 92 20.59 -21.30 -1.87
C LEU A 92 20.61 -20.39 -3.11
N PRO A 93 20.67 -20.93 -4.34
CA PRO A 93 20.75 -20.12 -5.56
C PRO A 93 19.66 -19.05 -5.69
N CYS A 94 18.46 -19.33 -5.17
CA CYS A 94 17.29 -18.46 -5.27
C CYS A 94 16.95 -17.68 -4.00
N CYS A 95 17.52 -18.04 -2.84
CA CYS A 95 17.21 -17.37 -1.59
C CYS A 95 18.34 -17.47 -0.56
N THR A 96 18.42 -16.49 0.33
CA THR A 96 19.29 -16.54 1.51
C THR A 96 18.47 -16.39 2.76
N CYS A 97 18.81 -17.14 3.80
CA CYS A 97 18.25 -17.00 5.14
C CYS A 97 19.39 -16.79 6.15
N GLY A 98 19.34 -15.67 6.85
CA GLY A 98 20.31 -15.25 7.85
C GLY A 98 19.68 -15.10 9.22
N LEU A 99 20.47 -15.36 10.26
CA LEU A 99 20.16 -15.08 11.64
C LEU A 99 21.03 -13.92 12.12
N LYS A 100 20.41 -12.83 12.58
CA LYS A 100 21.07 -11.68 13.21
C LYS A 100 20.45 -11.36 14.56
N VAL A 101 21.12 -10.51 15.33
CA VAL A 101 20.51 -9.88 16.50
C VAL A 101 19.42 -8.91 16.00
N PRO A 102 18.18 -8.99 16.49
CA PRO A 102 17.07 -8.18 15.99
C PRO A 102 17.29 -6.70 16.27
N GLU A 103 17.27 -5.88 15.23
CA GLU A 103 17.29 -4.41 15.34
C GLU A 103 15.89 -3.82 15.12
N VAL A 104 15.10 -4.50 14.29
CA VAL A 104 13.73 -4.14 13.94
C VAL A 104 12.79 -5.33 14.14
N LEU A 105 11.50 -5.07 14.32
CA LEU A 105 10.51 -6.13 14.49
C LEU A 105 10.10 -6.71 13.14
N ILE A 106 9.85 -5.85 12.16
CA ILE A 106 9.66 -6.23 10.76
C ILE A 106 10.19 -5.11 9.88
N LYS A 107 10.89 -5.45 8.80
CA LYS A 107 11.28 -4.51 7.75
C LYS A 107 11.45 -5.30 6.48
N GLY A 108 10.68 -5.03 5.45
CA GLY A 108 10.85 -5.76 4.21
C GLY A 108 10.02 -5.24 3.07
N GLU A 109 10.46 -5.58 1.88
CA GLU A 109 9.71 -5.39 0.67
C GLU A 109 9.82 -6.61 -0.22
N GLY A 110 8.76 -6.87 -0.99
CA GLY A 110 8.72 -7.97 -1.92
C GLY A 110 7.83 -7.62 -3.10
N GLN A 111 8.11 -8.24 -4.23
CA GLN A 111 7.30 -8.14 -5.43
C GLN A 111 7.12 -9.54 -6.00
N CYS A 112 5.87 -9.91 -6.27
CA CYS A 112 5.49 -11.14 -6.93
C CYS A 112 4.44 -10.78 -7.99
N LEU A 113 4.77 -10.96 -9.27
CA LEU A 113 3.93 -10.50 -10.38
C LEU A 113 3.66 -9.00 -10.29
N CYS A 114 2.39 -8.60 -10.22
CA CYS A 114 1.95 -7.22 -10.03
C CYS A 114 1.76 -6.84 -8.55
N CYS A 115 1.91 -7.78 -7.61
CA CYS A 115 1.72 -7.52 -6.19
C CYS A 115 3.04 -7.07 -5.58
N LYS A 116 3.07 -5.86 -5.04
CA LYS A 116 4.18 -5.34 -4.24
C LYS A 116 3.75 -5.30 -2.78
N ASN A 117 4.58 -5.82 -1.91
CA ASN A 117 4.36 -5.85 -0.48
C ASN A 117 5.45 -5.04 0.21
N LYS A 118 5.07 -4.26 1.21
CA LYS A 118 5.99 -3.52 2.08
C LYS A 118 5.57 -3.71 3.52
N ALA A 119 6.55 -3.87 4.40
CA ALA A 119 6.31 -3.95 5.83
C ALA A 119 7.40 -3.23 6.61
N SER A 120 7.02 -2.51 7.68
CA SER A 120 7.98 -1.90 8.60
C SER A 120 7.41 -1.61 9.98
N PHE A 121 8.08 -2.13 11.00
CA PHE A 121 7.86 -1.82 12.40
C PHE A 121 9.22 -1.88 13.14
N PRO A 122 9.69 -0.77 13.76
CA PRO A 122 9.03 0.54 13.87
C PRO A 122 8.77 1.19 12.50
N PHE A 123 7.85 2.16 12.46
CA PHE A 123 7.43 2.78 11.21
C PHE A 123 8.59 3.59 10.60
N VAL A 124 8.95 3.29 9.36
CA VAL A 124 10.01 3.98 8.60
C VAL A 124 9.40 4.53 7.31
N GLU A 125 9.70 5.79 6.97
CA GLU A 125 9.12 6.50 5.82
C GLU A 125 9.35 5.79 4.47
N GLU A 126 10.48 5.10 4.34
CA GLU A 126 10.85 4.33 3.14
C GLU A 126 9.89 3.14 2.86
N TYR A 127 9.32 2.57 3.92
CA TYR A 127 8.48 1.38 3.84
C TYR A 127 7.03 1.69 4.23
N VAL A 128 6.77 1.87 5.53
CA VAL A 128 5.45 2.13 6.11
C VAL A 128 5.62 3.16 7.23
N ALA A 129 5.15 4.38 7.00
CA ALA A 129 5.36 5.53 7.87
C ALA A 129 4.33 5.62 9.01
N LYS A 130 3.14 5.06 8.79
CA LYS A 130 1.98 5.17 9.68
C LYS A 130 1.17 3.88 9.63
N PRO A 131 0.34 3.60 10.66
CA PRO A 131 -0.59 2.48 10.60
C PRO A 131 -1.59 2.67 9.45
N VAL A 132 -1.68 1.68 8.56
CA VAL A 132 -2.63 1.68 7.43
C VAL A 132 -3.58 0.49 7.57
N CYS A 133 -4.86 0.69 7.23
CA CYS A 133 -5.83 -0.39 7.16
C CYS A 133 -6.55 -0.31 5.82
N ALA A 134 -6.52 -1.37 5.03
CA ALA A 134 -7.22 -1.46 3.77
C ALA A 134 -7.62 -2.90 3.45
N ILE A 135 -8.76 -3.08 2.79
CA ILE A 135 -9.27 -4.39 2.39
C ILE A 135 -9.89 -4.25 1.00
N CYS A 136 -9.49 -5.11 0.07
CA CYS A 136 -10.06 -5.18 -1.29
C CYS A 136 -10.17 -3.81 -1.98
N PHE A 137 -9.07 -3.04 -2.02
CA PHE A 137 -8.99 -1.68 -2.58
C PHE A 137 -9.74 -0.58 -1.82
N ILE A 138 -10.31 -0.89 -0.66
CA ILE A 138 -10.95 0.08 0.22
C ILE A 138 -9.94 0.46 1.30
N ALA A 139 -9.42 1.68 1.25
CA ALA A 139 -8.64 2.27 2.33
C ALA A 139 -9.59 2.71 3.46
N LEU A 140 -9.29 2.31 4.69
CA LEU A 140 -10.05 2.62 5.90
C LEU A 140 -9.28 3.62 6.79
N ILE A 141 -7.97 3.42 6.94
CA ILE A 141 -7.08 4.24 7.76
C ILE A 141 -5.83 4.58 6.92
N PRO A 142 -5.31 5.83 6.94
CA PRO A 142 -5.80 6.96 7.74
C PRO A 142 -6.99 7.70 7.13
N ASN A 143 -7.15 7.62 5.80
CA ASN A 143 -8.24 8.29 5.09
C ASN A 143 -9.05 7.27 4.31
N PHE A 144 -10.38 7.37 4.42
CA PHE A 144 -11.26 6.53 3.61
C PHE A 144 -11.06 6.81 2.11
N GLY A 145 -11.11 5.76 1.29
CA GLY A 145 -10.98 5.87 -0.15
C GLY A 145 -11.09 4.54 -0.88
N ILE A 146 -11.33 4.60 -2.18
CA ILE A 146 -11.41 3.44 -3.07
C ILE A 146 -10.31 3.57 -4.11
N CYS A 147 -9.55 2.49 -4.33
CA CYS A 147 -8.45 2.42 -5.30
C CYS A 147 -7.42 3.55 -5.14
N LYS A 148 -7.17 4.00 -3.91
CA LYS A 148 -6.17 5.03 -3.67
C LYS A 148 -4.76 4.49 -3.94
N PRO A 149 -3.89 5.29 -4.58
CA PRO A 149 -2.49 4.90 -4.73
C PRO A 149 -1.80 4.93 -3.37
N PHE A 150 -0.84 4.03 -3.19
CA PHE A 150 -0.10 3.88 -1.93
C PHE A 150 0.50 5.20 -1.43
N LYS A 151 1.11 5.99 -2.32
CA LYS A 151 1.74 7.28 -1.99
C LYS A 151 0.75 8.29 -1.38
N GLU A 152 -0.51 8.28 -1.80
CA GLU A 152 -1.54 9.19 -1.25
C GLU A 152 -2.02 8.76 0.14
N VAL A 153 -2.00 7.45 0.42
CA VAL A 153 -2.40 6.92 1.74
C VAL A 153 -1.29 7.15 2.77
N MET A 154 -0.03 7.17 2.33
CA MET A 154 1.16 7.43 3.13
C MET A 154 1.47 8.93 3.27
N GLY A 155 1.07 9.75 2.29
CA GLY A 155 1.13 11.20 2.36
C GLY A 155 0.38 11.69 3.60
N ALA A 156 1.05 12.45 4.45
CA ALA A 156 0.51 12.86 5.73
C ALA A 156 -0.88 13.51 5.56
N PRO A 157 -1.95 12.99 6.18
CA PRO A 157 -3.06 13.87 6.51
C PRO A 157 -2.53 14.92 7.49
N GLU A 158 -2.77 16.21 7.21
CA GLU A 158 -2.85 17.21 8.27
C GLU A 158 -3.81 16.63 9.30
N MET A 159 -3.32 16.36 10.51
CA MET A 159 -4.17 15.80 11.55
C MET A 159 -5.20 16.87 11.90
N ALA A 160 -6.42 16.73 11.40
CA ALA A 160 -7.56 17.42 11.96
C ALA A 160 -7.66 16.95 13.41
N GLU A 161 -7.33 17.85 14.33
CA GLU A 161 -7.49 17.66 15.77
C GLU A 161 -8.91 17.19 16.03
N MET A 162 -9.09 15.92 16.37
CA MET A 162 -10.35 15.41 16.88
C MET A 162 -10.41 15.82 18.35
N GLU A 163 -10.88 17.05 18.59
CA GLU A 163 -11.26 17.51 19.93
C GLU A 163 -12.22 16.48 20.54
N ARG A 164 -11.84 15.91 21.68
CA ARG A 164 -12.68 15.06 22.54
C ARG A 164 -13.10 15.86 23.76
#